data_AF-A0A2P4T1U7-F1
#
_entry.id   AF-A0A2P4T1U7-F1
#
_cell.length_a   1.000
_cell.length_b   1.000
_cell.length_c   1.000
_cell.angle_alpha   90.00
_cell.angle_beta   90.00
_cell.angle_gamma   90.00
#
_symmetry.space_group_name_H-M   'P 1'
#
loop_
_entity.id
_entity.type
_entity.pdbx_description
1 polymer ?
#
loop_
_entity_poly.entity_id
_entity_poly.type
_entity_poly.pdbx_seq_one_letter_code
_entity_poly.pdbx_strand_id
1 'polypeptide(L)'
;MMAQRALPNPYADYDKSLGTAYFDASGRLTPEFTQRLNNKIRELLQQMERGLKAADPQDCTAYTGWAGGLKRIYLGANSGAFEETGSEPSSGKSAGRPVPGIAVLYLHLHDVYGDPAYLHAAHEYVKKSLSCLTRRSITFLCGDAGPLAVAAVVYHKLQNHKQSEDCITR
;
A
#
# COMPACT_ATOMS: atom_id res chain seq x y z
N MET A 1 9.72 2.45 -29.49
CA MET A 1 10.85 2.98 -28.71
C MET A 1 10.45 3.07 -27.24
N MET A 2 11.23 2.52 -26.31
CA MET A 2 10.90 2.47 -24.86
C MET A 2 11.23 3.76 -24.09
N ALA A 3 12.04 4.65 -24.68
CA ALA A 3 12.55 5.85 -24.02
C ALA A 3 11.49 6.91 -23.66
N GLN A 4 10.27 6.84 -24.21
CA GLN A 4 9.21 7.82 -23.92
C GLN A 4 8.51 7.59 -22.56
N ARG A 5 8.69 6.41 -21.94
CA ARG A 5 8.01 6.03 -20.68
C ARG A 5 8.94 5.99 -19.47
N ALA A 6 10.21 6.36 -19.62
CA ALA A 6 11.20 6.32 -18.55
C ALA A 6 11.98 7.63 -18.49
N LEU A 7 12.31 8.08 -17.27
CA LEU A 7 13.22 9.19 -17.06
C LEU A 7 14.65 8.74 -17.37
N PRO A 8 15.49 9.61 -17.97
CA PRO A 8 16.91 9.29 -18.13
C PRO A 8 17.54 9.08 -16.76
N ASN A 9 18.16 7.91 -16.55
CA ASN A 9 18.79 7.56 -15.29
C ASN A 9 19.98 8.51 -15.01
N PRO A 10 19.94 9.34 -13.94
CA PRO A 10 21.02 10.28 -13.63
C PRO A 10 22.18 9.62 -12.86
N TYR A 11 22.02 8.36 -12.42
CA TYR A 11 22.99 7.68 -11.57
C TYR A 11 24.06 6.98 -12.41
N ALA A 12 25.31 7.08 -11.97
CA ALA A 12 26.40 6.30 -12.53
C ALA A 12 26.22 4.80 -12.27
N ASP A 13 26.83 3.97 -13.10
CA ASP A 13 26.85 2.52 -12.89
C ASP A 13 27.58 2.15 -11.60
N TYR A 14 27.29 0.93 -11.12
CA TYR A 14 27.82 0.44 -9.85
C TYR A 14 29.36 0.38 -9.87
N ASP A 15 29.97 1.01 -8.87
CA ASP A 15 31.38 0.87 -8.55
C ASP A 15 31.55 0.55 -7.05
N LYS A 16 32.53 -0.29 -6.72
CA LYS A 16 32.77 -0.73 -5.34
C LYS A 16 33.09 0.45 -4.41
N SER A 17 33.77 1.49 -4.90
CA SER A 17 34.07 2.70 -4.12
C SER A 17 32.80 3.47 -3.77
N LEU A 18 31.87 3.62 -4.73
CA LEU A 18 30.57 4.28 -4.51
C LEU A 18 29.65 3.45 -3.60
N GLY A 19 29.74 2.12 -3.68
CA GLY A 19 28.93 1.20 -2.88
C GLY A 19 29.18 1.30 -1.38
N THR A 20 30.39 1.70 -0.95
CA THR A 20 30.76 1.81 0.47
C THR A 20 29.94 2.85 1.25
N ALA A 21 29.37 3.84 0.56
CA ALA A 21 28.47 4.82 1.17
C ALA A 21 27.09 4.24 1.53
N TYR A 22 26.69 3.14 0.89
CA TYR A 22 25.37 2.53 1.01
C TYR A 22 25.38 1.19 1.75
N PHE A 23 26.45 0.40 1.57
CA PHE A 23 26.59 -0.92 2.15
C PHE A 23 27.92 -1.10 2.86
N ASP A 24 27.90 -1.79 4.00
CA ASP A 24 29.09 -2.25 4.69
C ASP A 24 29.73 -3.47 3.98
N ALA A 25 30.91 -3.88 4.43
CA ALA A 25 31.62 -5.04 3.88
C ALA A 25 30.86 -6.37 4.02
N SER A 26 29.84 -6.43 4.87
CA SER A 26 28.94 -7.59 5.04
C SER A 26 27.66 -7.50 4.21
N GLY A 27 27.50 -6.46 3.39
CA GLY A 27 26.33 -6.24 2.54
C GLY A 27 25.12 -5.66 3.29
N ARG A 28 25.29 -5.16 4.52
CA ARG A 28 24.22 -4.49 5.26
C ARG A 28 24.23 -3.00 4.96
N LEU A 29 23.06 -2.37 5.00
CA LEU A 29 22.94 -0.94 4.75
C LEU A 29 23.71 -0.13 5.79
N THR A 30 24.38 0.94 5.37
CA THR A 30 25.06 1.87 6.29
C THR A 30 24.04 2.54 7.22
N PRO A 31 24.42 2.88 8.46
CA PRO A 31 23.52 3.55 9.40
C PRO A 31 22.98 4.89 8.85
N GLU A 32 23.82 5.66 8.16
CA GLU A 32 23.45 6.96 7.58
C GLU A 32 22.39 6.78 6.49
N PHE A 33 22.56 5.80 5.62
CA PHE A 33 21.60 5.53 4.56
C PHE A 33 20.30 4.93 5.11
N THR A 34 20.40 4.01 6.06
CA THR A 34 19.26 3.44 6.78
C THR A 34 18.42 4.52 7.46
N GLN A 35 19.06 5.51 8.08
CA GLN A 35 18.36 6.64 8.69
C GLN A 35 17.61 7.47 7.65
N ARG A 36 18.22 7.77 6.48
CA ARG A 36 17.55 8.48 5.39
C ARG A 36 16.32 7.74 4.88
N LEU A 37 16.43 6.42 4.70
CA LEU A 37 15.32 5.56 4.30
C LEU A 37 14.19 5.60 5.33
N ASN A 38 14.51 5.39 6.61
CA ASN A 38 13.52 5.41 7.70
C ASN A 38 12.80 6.76 7.81
N ASN A 39 13.52 7.87 7.66
CA ASN A 39 12.93 9.20 7.65
C ASN A 39 11.94 9.36 6.49
N LYS A 40 12.32 8.91 5.29
CA LYS A 40 11.45 9.03 4.11
C LYS A 40 10.22 8.10 4.19
N ILE A 41 10.39 6.89 4.73
CA ILE A 41 9.30 5.95 4.99
C ILE A 41 8.27 6.59 5.92
N ARG A 42 8.71 7.19 7.04
CA ARG A 42 7.81 7.87 7.99
C ARG A 42 7.08 9.06 7.35
N GLU A 43 7.79 9.87 6.56
CA GLU A 43 7.19 11.00 5.85
C GLU A 43 6.09 10.54 4.89
N LEU A 44 6.37 9.53 4.06
CA LEU A 44 5.43 8.99 3.08
C LEU A 44 4.25 8.28 3.75
N LEU A 45 4.49 7.57 4.87
CA LEU A 45 3.40 6.95 5.64
C LEU A 45 2.43 7.99 6.20
N GLN A 46 2.93 9.11 6.72
CA GLN A 46 2.07 10.21 7.18
C GLN A 46 1.27 10.85 6.04
N GLN A 47 1.86 10.96 4.84
CA GLN A 47 1.15 11.47 3.67
C GLN A 47 0.06 10.49 3.22
N MET A 48 0.38 9.20 3.17
CA MET A 48 -0.56 8.12 2.86
C MET A 48 -1.73 8.13 3.84
N GLU A 49 -1.48 8.14 5.15
CA GLU A 49 -2.53 8.13 6.18
C GLU A 49 -3.44 9.36 6.14
N ARG A 50 -2.86 10.55 5.99
CA ARG A 50 -3.65 11.79 5.82
C ARG A 50 -4.54 11.69 4.62
N GLY A 51 -3.98 11.15 3.54
CA GLY A 51 -4.73 10.93 2.35
C GLY A 51 -5.86 9.91 2.52
N LEU A 52 -5.61 8.77 3.16
CA LEU A 52 -6.62 7.73 3.40
C LEU A 52 -7.78 8.26 4.25
N LYS A 53 -7.50 9.18 5.18
CA LYS A 53 -8.52 9.85 5.99
C LYS A 53 -9.31 10.92 5.22
N ALA A 54 -8.68 11.56 4.24
CA ALA A 54 -9.31 12.58 3.40
C ALA A 54 -10.06 11.98 2.19
N ALA A 55 -9.92 10.67 1.95
CA ALA A 55 -10.67 9.95 0.93
C ALA A 55 -12.13 9.80 1.37
N ASP A 56 -13.06 10.20 0.50
CA ASP A 56 -14.49 9.98 0.73
C ASP A 56 -14.78 8.46 0.74
N PRO A 57 -15.40 7.91 1.79
CA PRO A 57 -15.80 6.51 1.85
C PRO A 57 -16.70 6.03 0.70
N GLN A 58 -17.35 6.95 -0.03
CA GLN A 58 -18.23 6.64 -1.16
C GLN A 58 -17.55 6.64 -2.53
N ASP A 59 -16.28 7.04 -2.63
CA ASP A 59 -15.58 7.15 -3.92
C ASP A 59 -14.99 5.78 -4.33
N CYS A 60 -15.77 5.01 -5.09
CA CYS A 60 -15.61 3.58 -5.30
C CYS A 60 -14.88 3.23 -6.62
N THR A 61 -13.55 3.36 -6.72
CA THR A 61 -12.81 2.64 -7.79
C THR A 61 -11.69 1.74 -7.23
N ALA A 62 -11.61 0.50 -7.74
CA ALA A 62 -10.86 -0.57 -7.05
C ALA A 62 -9.39 -0.71 -7.50
N TYR A 63 -8.96 0.01 -8.53
CA TYR A 63 -7.61 -0.11 -9.10
C TYR A 63 -6.82 1.21 -9.07
N THR A 64 -7.53 2.35 -9.04
CA THR A 64 -6.99 3.70 -8.85
C THR A 64 -7.93 4.59 -8.03
N GLY A 65 -8.91 4.00 -7.33
CA GLY A 65 -9.97 4.77 -6.66
C GLY A 65 -9.58 5.30 -5.34
N TRP A 66 -8.88 6.40 -5.50
CA TRP A 66 -8.78 7.49 -4.59
C TRP A 66 -8.51 8.72 -5.48
N ALA A 67 -9.49 9.02 -6.36
CA ALA A 67 -9.38 10.11 -7.33
C ALA A 67 -9.17 11.49 -6.65
N GLY A 68 -9.45 11.61 -5.35
CA GLY A 68 -9.09 12.80 -4.57
C GLY A 68 -7.64 12.84 -4.04
N GLY A 69 -7.01 11.71 -3.72
CA GLY A 69 -5.75 11.69 -2.98
C GLY A 69 -4.51 11.65 -3.83
N LEU A 70 -4.50 10.77 -4.84
CA LEU A 70 -3.39 10.72 -5.79
C LEU A 70 -3.35 11.99 -6.65
N LYS A 71 -4.52 12.55 -6.97
CA LYS A 71 -4.63 13.87 -7.63
C LYS A 71 -3.97 14.96 -6.78
N ARG A 72 -4.08 14.93 -5.45
CA ARG A 72 -3.50 15.96 -4.58
C ARG A 72 -2.02 15.75 -4.20
N ILE A 73 -1.54 14.50 -4.24
CA ILE A 73 -0.09 14.20 -4.10
C ILE A 73 0.65 14.56 -5.40
N TYR A 74 0.03 14.41 -6.57
CA TYR A 74 0.65 14.76 -7.86
C TYR A 74 0.41 16.22 -8.32
N LEU A 75 -0.70 16.87 -7.96
CA LEU A 75 -1.00 18.27 -8.38
C LEU A 75 -0.58 19.36 -7.40
N GLY A 76 0.16 19.05 -6.33
CA GLY A 76 0.77 20.08 -5.48
C GLY A 76 1.90 20.88 -6.15
N ALA A 77 2.26 20.58 -7.40
CA ALA A 77 3.43 21.14 -8.06
C ALA A 77 3.18 21.82 -9.42
N ASN A 78 1.94 21.89 -9.94
CA ASN A 78 1.68 22.67 -11.16
C ASN A 78 0.25 23.20 -11.21
N SER A 79 0.13 24.52 -11.08
CA SER A 79 -1.05 25.31 -11.40
C SER A 79 -1.34 25.21 -12.89
N GLY A 80 -2.45 24.59 -13.29
CA GLY A 80 -2.88 24.56 -14.68
C GLY A 80 -4.09 23.65 -14.88
N ALA A 81 -5.19 24.24 -15.33
CA ALA A 81 -6.49 23.65 -15.56
C ALA A 81 -6.48 22.38 -16.42
N PHE A 82 -7.33 21.40 -16.07
CA PHE A 82 -7.86 20.45 -17.04
C PHE A 82 -9.32 20.12 -16.69
N GLU A 83 -10.22 20.46 -17.61
CA GLU A 83 -11.65 20.12 -17.59
C GLU A 83 -11.84 18.61 -17.83
N GLU A 84 -12.73 17.99 -17.05
CA GLU A 84 -13.18 16.62 -17.26
C GLU A 84 -14.30 16.60 -18.30
N THR A 85 -14.06 15.94 -19.44
CA THR A 85 -15.10 15.43 -20.32
C THR A 85 -14.86 13.92 -20.52
N GLY A 86 -15.90 13.10 -20.33
CA GLY A 86 -15.92 11.73 -20.84
C GLY A 86 -16.36 10.62 -19.88
N SER A 87 -17.67 10.45 -19.79
CA SER A 87 -18.42 9.16 -19.86
C SER A 87 -18.00 7.98 -18.96
N GLU A 88 -18.76 7.79 -17.88
CA GLU A 88 -18.85 6.53 -17.13
C GLU A 88 -19.57 5.43 -17.93
N PRO A 89 -19.04 4.20 -18.01
CA PRO A 89 -19.83 3.03 -18.33
C PRO A 89 -20.39 2.42 -17.04
N SER A 90 -21.71 2.27 -17.04
CA SER A 90 -22.55 1.64 -16.03
C SER A 90 -22.29 0.13 -15.93
N SER A 91 -21.57 -0.33 -14.91
CA SER A 91 -21.74 -1.71 -14.40
C SER A 91 -21.29 -1.85 -12.95
N GLY A 92 -22.26 -2.16 -12.07
CA GLY A 92 -22.03 -2.77 -10.76
C GLY A 92 -21.38 -1.88 -9.70
N LYS A 93 -22.22 -1.23 -8.88
CA LYS A 93 -21.84 -0.58 -7.61
C LYS A 93 -21.13 -1.58 -6.68
N SER A 94 -19.81 -1.72 -6.79
CA SER A 94 -19.00 -2.41 -5.79
C SER A 94 -18.58 -1.39 -4.75
N ALA A 95 -19.27 -1.40 -3.61
CA ALA A 95 -18.89 -0.67 -2.41
C ALA A 95 -17.37 -0.75 -2.20
N GLY A 96 -16.73 0.41 -1.96
CA GLY A 96 -15.29 0.59 -1.91
C GLY A 96 -14.59 -0.54 -1.16
N ARG A 97 -13.93 -1.43 -1.91
CA ARG A 97 -13.12 -2.51 -1.34
C ARG A 97 -11.90 -1.87 -0.68
N PRO A 98 -11.69 -2.06 0.63
CA PRO A 98 -10.42 -1.69 1.24
C PRO A 98 -9.32 -2.52 0.60
N VAL A 99 -8.25 -1.87 0.18
CA VAL A 99 -7.16 -2.54 -0.53
C VAL A 99 -6.42 -3.47 0.45
N PRO A 100 -6.36 -4.80 0.19
CA PRO A 100 -5.55 -5.71 0.99
C PRO A 100 -4.08 -5.27 1.03
N GLY A 101 -3.62 -4.51 0.02
CA GLY A 101 -2.28 -3.95 -0.05
C GLY A 101 -1.90 -3.04 1.13
N ILE A 102 -2.82 -2.24 1.68
CA ILE A 102 -2.50 -1.38 2.84
C ILE A 102 -2.31 -2.24 4.11
N ALA A 103 -3.16 -3.25 4.29
CA ALA A 103 -3.02 -4.18 5.41
C ALA A 103 -1.69 -4.96 5.32
N VAL A 104 -1.30 -5.41 4.13
CA VAL A 104 0.00 -6.05 3.87
C VAL A 104 1.15 -5.10 4.16
N LEU A 105 1.06 -3.84 3.77
CA LEU A 105 2.07 -2.83 4.06
C LEU A 105 2.28 -2.68 5.58
N TYR A 106 1.21 -2.51 6.35
CA TYR A 106 1.30 -2.40 7.81
C TYR A 106 1.83 -3.69 8.47
N LEU A 107 1.47 -4.86 7.95
CA LEU A 107 2.01 -6.13 8.42
C LEU A 107 3.52 -6.24 8.18
N HIS A 108 3.98 -5.80 7.00
CA HIS A 108 5.41 -5.76 6.68
C HIS A 108 6.16 -4.74 7.55
N LEU A 109 5.56 -3.57 7.80
CA LEU A 109 6.15 -2.56 8.70
C LEU A 109 6.27 -3.07 10.14
N HIS A 110 5.29 -3.83 10.63
CA HIS A 110 5.39 -4.51 11.92
C HIS A 110 6.57 -5.48 11.95
N ASP A 111 6.80 -6.26 10.89
CA ASP A 111 7.88 -7.24 10.86
C ASP A 111 9.28 -6.60 10.74
N VAL A 112 9.37 -5.43 10.10
CA VAL A 112 10.63 -4.66 9.98
C VAL A 112 10.93 -3.81 11.23
N TYR A 113 9.93 -3.14 11.80
CA TYR A 113 10.12 -2.20 12.90
C TYR A 113 9.75 -2.74 14.28
N GLY A 114 8.96 -3.82 14.36
CA GLY A 114 8.53 -4.44 15.63
C GLY A 114 7.49 -3.64 16.42
N ASP A 115 6.90 -2.59 15.84
CA ASP A 115 5.92 -1.74 16.53
C ASP A 115 4.51 -2.35 16.48
N PRO A 116 3.87 -2.66 17.63
CA PRO A 116 2.52 -3.23 17.66
C PRO A 116 1.44 -2.28 17.15
N ALA A 117 1.70 -0.97 17.06
CA ALA A 117 0.75 -0.01 16.48
C ALA A 117 0.43 -0.34 15.02
N TYR A 118 1.44 -0.80 14.26
CA TYR A 118 1.25 -1.22 12.87
C TYR A 118 0.38 -2.47 12.76
N LEU A 119 0.51 -3.42 13.71
CA LEU A 119 -0.34 -4.61 13.74
C LEU A 119 -1.81 -4.27 14.01
N HIS A 120 -2.07 -3.35 14.93
CA HIS A 120 -3.42 -2.86 15.19
C HIS A 120 -4.02 -2.12 13.98
N ALA A 121 -3.22 -1.29 13.29
CA ALA A 121 -3.66 -0.64 12.05
C ALA A 121 -4.00 -1.68 10.97
N ALA A 122 -3.16 -2.69 10.77
CA ALA A 122 -3.40 -3.77 9.81
C ALA A 122 -4.72 -4.50 10.11
N HIS A 123 -5.00 -4.79 11.38
CA HIS A 123 -6.23 -5.44 11.81
C HIS A 123 -7.49 -4.63 11.47
N GLU A 124 -7.48 -3.31 11.65
CA GLU A 124 -8.59 -2.45 11.28
C GLU A 124 -8.85 -2.44 9.76
N TYR A 125 -7.79 -2.42 8.94
CA TYR A 125 -7.93 -2.49 7.48
C TYR A 125 -8.43 -3.87 7.02
N VAL A 126 -7.98 -4.95 7.66
CA VAL A 126 -8.47 -6.31 7.40
C VAL A 126 -9.96 -6.43 7.71
N LYS A 127 -10.43 -5.95 8.87
CA LYS A 127 -11.85 -6.05 9.25
C LYS A 127 -12.75 -5.35 8.25
N LYS A 128 -12.35 -4.17 7.79
CA LYS A 128 -13.05 -3.47 6.71
C LYS A 128 -13.05 -4.32 5.44
N SER A 129 -11.91 -4.92 5.08
CA SER A 129 -11.78 -5.73 3.86
C SER A 129 -12.68 -6.97 3.87
N LEU A 130 -12.83 -7.62 5.03
CA LEU A 130 -13.69 -8.80 5.21
C LEU A 130 -15.18 -8.47 5.10
N SER A 131 -15.60 -7.23 5.38
CA SER A 131 -17.00 -6.80 5.20
C SER A 131 -17.39 -6.60 3.73
N CYS A 132 -16.43 -6.60 2.81
CA CYS A 132 -16.64 -6.35 1.37
C CYS A 132 -16.44 -7.60 0.49
N LEU A 133 -16.48 -8.82 1.06
CA LEU A 133 -16.31 -10.07 0.32
C LEU A 133 -17.51 -10.29 -0.62
N THR A 134 -17.22 -10.56 -1.90
CA THR A 134 -18.25 -10.64 -2.95
C THR A 134 -18.42 -12.04 -3.55
N ARG A 135 -17.54 -12.99 -3.19
CA ARG A 135 -17.45 -14.37 -3.70
C ARG A 135 -17.36 -14.49 -5.22
N ARG A 136 -16.92 -13.43 -5.92
CA ARG A 136 -16.87 -13.40 -7.40
C ARG A 136 -15.51 -13.72 -7.98
N SER A 137 -14.43 -13.59 -7.21
CA SER A 137 -13.06 -13.74 -7.69
C SER A 137 -12.18 -14.37 -6.62
N ILE A 138 -11.27 -15.24 -7.04
CA ILE A 138 -10.43 -16.08 -6.17
C ILE A 138 -8.97 -15.60 -6.08
N THR A 139 -8.61 -14.50 -6.75
CA THR A 139 -7.21 -14.05 -6.82
C THR A 139 -6.82 -13.19 -5.61
N PHE A 140 -5.53 -13.13 -5.29
CA PHE A 140 -5.04 -12.35 -4.15
C PHE A 140 -5.22 -10.83 -4.36
N LEU A 141 -4.98 -10.32 -5.57
CA LEU A 141 -5.02 -8.87 -5.85
C LEU A 141 -6.44 -8.34 -6.04
N CYS A 142 -7.32 -9.09 -6.70
CA CYS A 142 -8.64 -8.62 -7.12
C CYS A 142 -9.79 -9.49 -6.62
N GLY A 143 -9.50 -10.47 -5.77
CA GLY A 143 -10.47 -11.44 -5.26
C GLY A 143 -10.47 -11.53 -3.75
N ASP A 144 -11.33 -12.42 -3.26
CA ASP A 144 -11.61 -12.62 -1.84
C ASP A 144 -10.44 -13.32 -1.13
N ALA A 145 -9.59 -14.03 -1.87
CA ALA A 145 -8.40 -14.70 -1.33
C ALA A 145 -7.39 -13.70 -0.73
N GLY A 146 -7.32 -12.47 -1.25
CA GLY A 146 -6.43 -11.43 -0.71
C GLY A 146 -6.78 -11.06 0.74
N PRO A 147 -7.97 -10.48 0.98
CA PRO A 147 -8.43 -10.17 2.33
C PRO A 147 -8.42 -11.36 3.28
N LEU A 148 -8.83 -12.55 2.83
CA LEU A 148 -8.86 -13.76 3.66
C LEU A 148 -7.46 -14.23 4.08
N ALA A 149 -6.51 -14.29 3.14
CA ALA A 149 -5.14 -14.70 3.45
C ALA A 149 -4.44 -13.71 4.40
N VAL A 150 -4.59 -12.40 4.15
CA VAL A 150 -4.01 -11.36 5.03
C VAL A 150 -4.68 -11.39 6.40
N ALA A 151 -6.00 -11.60 6.45
CA ALA A 151 -6.72 -11.75 7.72
C ALA A 151 -6.22 -12.91 8.56
N ALA A 152 -6.05 -14.09 7.94
CA ALA A 152 -5.58 -15.27 8.65
C ALA A 152 -4.24 -15.02 9.35
N VAL A 153 -3.30 -14.36 8.66
CA VAL A 153 -1.97 -14.03 9.20
C VAL A 153 -2.06 -12.97 10.30
N VAL A 154 -2.85 -11.91 10.12
CA VAL A 154 -3.02 -10.86 11.14
C VAL A 154 -3.66 -11.43 12.41
N TYR A 155 -4.71 -12.24 12.28
CA TYR A 155 -5.35 -12.91 13.43
C TYR A 155 -4.42 -13.89 14.13
N HIS A 156 -3.60 -14.61 13.37
CA HIS A 156 -2.58 -15.49 13.93
C HIS A 156 -1.55 -14.69 14.77
N LYS A 157 -1.05 -13.57 14.25
CA LYS A 157 -0.12 -12.69 15.00
C LYS A 157 -0.77 -12.07 16.24
N LEU A 158 -2.08 -11.84 16.22
CA LEU A 158 -2.87 -11.36 17.38
C LEU A 158 -3.28 -12.47 18.36
N GLN A 159 -2.79 -13.71 18.20
CA GLN A 159 -3.14 -14.87 19.04
C GLN A 159 -4.65 -15.22 19.00
N ASN A 160 -5.37 -14.80 17.97
CA ASN A 160 -6.79 -15.11 17.78
C ASN A 160 -6.97 -16.27 16.80
N HIS A 161 -6.69 -17.47 17.29
CA HIS A 161 -6.69 -18.70 16.48
C HIS A 161 -8.05 -19.02 15.85
N LYS A 162 -9.16 -18.75 16.55
CA LYS A 162 -10.51 -19.00 16.02
C LYS A 162 -10.78 -18.24 14.72
N GLN A 163 -10.54 -16.92 14.74
CA GLN A 163 -10.76 -16.11 13.53
C GLN A 163 -9.74 -16.39 12.43
N SER A 164 -8.53 -16.82 12.79
CA SER A 164 -7.52 -17.25 11.83
C SER A 164 -7.98 -18.51 11.08
N GLU A 165 -8.43 -19.54 11.80
CA GLU A 165 -8.95 -20.79 11.22
C GLU A 165 -10.22 -20.56 10.38
N ASP A 166 -11.11 -19.68 10.84
CA ASP A 166 -12.30 -19.28 10.09
C ASP A 166 -11.94 -18.61 8.74
N CYS A 167 -10.84 -17.85 8.69
CA CYS A 167 -10.37 -17.24 7.45
C CYS A 167 -9.72 -18.25 6.49
N ILE A 168 -9.15 -19.34 7.01
CA ILE A 168 -8.52 -20.41 6.21
C ILE A 168 -9.58 -21.36 5.64
N THR A 169 -10.69 -21.55 6.36
CA THR A 169 -11.75 -22.52 6.01
C THR A 169 -12.75 -21.97 4.98
N ARG A 170 -12.75 -20.66 4.72
CA ARG A 170 -13.68 -19.96 3.82
C ARG A 170 -13.23 -19.94 2.37
#